data_AF-A0A1V3N2D5-F1
#
_entry.id   AF-A0A1V3N2D5-F1
#
_cell.length_a   1.000
_cell.length_b   1.000
_cell.length_c   1.000
_cell.angle_alpha   90.00
_cell.angle_beta   90.00
_cell.angle_gamma   90.00
#
_symmetry.space_group_name_H-M   'P 1'
#
loop_
_entity.id
_entity.type
_entity.pdbx_description
1 polymer ?
#
loop_
_entity_poly.entity_id
_entity_poly.type
_entity_poly.pdbx_seq_one_letter_code
_entity_poly.pdbx_strand_id
1 'polypeptide(L)'
;MAIQKINSSDKIQSGFRAKYNAAVDEIWTSVADQGDGTLKITKFSGATLIVSLASSFYTKTELQNLITGISQATTETAGVLRIATEQEAIAGTSLITAITPATLRAVLDTLSAAVILLGKWINNTTFQDLDDIPYTPEELKLYWDVFSNQFYAWNGSAYAITNQGLQLGETSSSAYRGDRGKDAYDHSQVTGNPHNTAIEDIFGLQSQLDEKAKLSDVLNLSNAIPPANATDPGVKGEVRISTTYIYVCVATNTWARSPLSTW
;
A
#
# COMPACT_ATOMS: atom_id res chain seq x y z
N MET A 1 -47.29 -40.84 51.30
CA MET A 1 -46.24 -40.43 52.26
C MET A 1 -46.89 -39.55 53.31
N ALA A 2 -46.99 -40.01 54.56
CA ALA A 2 -47.54 -39.19 55.64
C ALA A 2 -46.38 -38.57 56.43
N ILE A 3 -46.21 -37.25 56.33
CA ILE A 3 -45.26 -36.52 57.17
C ILE A 3 -45.88 -36.45 58.58
N GLN A 4 -45.36 -37.23 59.52
CA GLN A 4 -45.79 -37.18 60.92
C GLN A 4 -45.10 -36.04 61.67
N LYS A 5 -45.82 -35.43 62.63
CA LYS A 5 -45.36 -34.28 63.43
C LYS A 5 -44.39 -34.74 64.52
N ILE A 6 -43.34 -33.96 64.77
CA ILE A 6 -42.37 -34.20 65.87
C ILE A 6 -43.08 -33.98 67.20
N ASN A 7 -43.03 -34.98 68.10
CA ASN A 7 -43.60 -34.88 69.43
C ASN A 7 -42.55 -34.41 70.42
N SER A 8 -42.95 -33.64 71.44
CA SER A 8 -42.05 -33.07 72.45
C SER A 8 -41.31 -34.10 73.30
N SER A 9 -41.75 -35.36 73.29
CA SER A 9 -41.11 -36.49 73.98
C SER A 9 -40.00 -37.17 73.18
N ASP A 10 -39.81 -36.83 71.91
CA ASP A 10 -38.80 -37.46 71.06
C ASP A 10 -37.40 -36.96 71.46
N LYS A 11 -36.60 -37.82 72.10
CA LYS A 11 -35.20 -37.50 72.43
C LYS A 11 -34.37 -37.37 71.14
N ILE A 12 -33.69 -36.24 70.99
CA ILE A 12 -32.93 -35.80 69.79
C ILE A 12 -32.00 -36.88 69.23
N GLN A 13 -31.43 -37.74 70.07
CA GLN A 13 -30.36 -38.67 69.65
C GLN A 13 -30.84 -40.09 69.28
N SER A 14 -31.96 -40.58 69.82
CA SER A 14 -32.41 -41.97 69.57
C SER A 14 -33.78 -42.07 68.89
N GLY A 15 -34.72 -41.18 69.22
CA GLY A 15 -36.07 -41.18 68.63
C GLY A 15 -36.11 -40.57 67.23
N PHE A 16 -35.35 -39.49 67.01
CA PHE A 16 -35.31 -38.78 65.72
C PHE A 16 -34.64 -39.63 64.62
N ARG A 17 -33.49 -40.25 64.97
CA ARG A 17 -32.75 -41.14 64.08
C ARG A 17 -33.56 -42.38 63.71
N ALA A 18 -34.21 -43.06 64.66
CA ALA A 18 -34.91 -44.31 64.36
C ALA A 18 -36.18 -44.13 63.51
N LYS A 19 -36.88 -42.99 63.65
CA LYS A 19 -38.19 -42.78 63.03
C LYS A 19 -38.13 -42.06 61.66
N TYR A 20 -37.10 -41.22 61.44
CA TYR A 20 -36.96 -40.42 60.22
C TYR A 20 -35.78 -40.85 59.33
N ASN A 21 -34.76 -41.55 59.86
CA ASN A 21 -33.64 -41.99 59.01
C ASN A 21 -34.08 -43.00 57.95
N ALA A 22 -35.06 -43.87 58.21
CA ALA A 22 -35.54 -44.78 57.18
C ALA A 22 -36.03 -44.05 55.91
N ALA A 23 -36.60 -42.85 56.04
CA ALA A 23 -37.01 -42.03 54.90
C ALA A 23 -35.86 -41.18 54.34
N VAL A 24 -34.96 -40.68 55.18
CA VAL A 24 -33.78 -39.89 54.76
C VAL A 24 -32.76 -40.77 54.03
N ASP A 25 -32.58 -42.00 54.48
CA ASP A 25 -31.67 -43.00 53.93
C ASP A 25 -32.08 -43.46 52.52
N GLU A 26 -33.33 -43.21 52.12
CA GLU A 26 -33.85 -43.45 50.77
C GLU A 26 -33.65 -42.26 49.82
N ILE A 27 -33.29 -41.07 50.33
CA ILE A 27 -33.05 -39.88 49.51
C ILE A 27 -31.77 -40.08 48.69
N TRP A 28 -31.86 -39.89 47.37
CA TRP A 28 -30.71 -39.87 46.47
C TRP A 28 -29.98 -38.52 46.58
N THR A 29 -28.67 -38.56 46.75
CA THR A 29 -27.86 -37.37 47.08
C THR A 29 -26.84 -37.00 46.01
N SER A 30 -26.40 -37.97 45.21
CA SER A 30 -25.44 -37.72 44.14
C SER A 30 -25.59 -38.70 43.00
N VAL A 31 -25.19 -38.23 41.82
CA VAL A 31 -24.99 -39.03 40.61
C VAL A 31 -23.56 -38.77 40.15
N ALA A 32 -22.81 -39.83 39.83
CA ALA A 32 -21.47 -39.74 39.31
C ALA A 32 -21.31 -40.66 38.10
N ASP A 33 -20.73 -40.13 37.02
CA ASP A 33 -20.21 -40.94 35.92
C ASP A 33 -18.96 -41.69 36.39
N GLN A 34 -18.91 -42.98 36.12
CA GLN A 34 -17.78 -43.84 36.50
C GLN A 34 -16.76 -44.00 35.38
N GLY A 35 -17.02 -43.46 34.18
CA GLY A 35 -16.12 -43.54 33.01
C GLY A 35 -16.10 -44.91 32.33
N ASP A 36 -16.88 -45.88 32.82
CA ASP A 36 -17.03 -47.23 32.30
C ASP A 36 -18.39 -47.47 31.62
N GLY A 37 -19.14 -46.40 31.36
CA GLY A 37 -20.49 -46.46 30.80
C GLY A 37 -21.57 -46.76 31.85
N THR A 38 -21.27 -46.67 33.14
CA THR A 38 -22.26 -46.76 34.22
C THR A 38 -22.42 -45.45 34.97
N LEU A 39 -23.65 -45.18 35.44
CA LEU A 39 -23.94 -44.10 36.37
C LEU A 39 -24.11 -44.68 37.77
N LYS A 40 -23.37 -44.13 38.71
CA LYS A 40 -23.49 -44.45 40.14
C LYS A 40 -24.36 -43.40 40.80
N ILE A 41 -25.49 -43.84 41.36
CA ILE A 41 -26.42 -43.01 42.12
C ILE A 41 -26.29 -43.39 43.60
N THR A 42 -25.96 -42.42 44.46
CA THR A 42 -25.69 -42.69 45.88
C THR A 42 -26.78 -42.07 46.76
N LYS A 43 -27.33 -42.87 47.66
CA LYS A 43 -28.27 -42.42 48.68
C LYS A 43 -27.57 -41.72 49.84
N PHE A 44 -28.31 -40.96 50.64
CA PHE A 44 -27.79 -40.34 51.86
C PHE A 44 -27.22 -41.36 52.86
N SER A 45 -27.77 -42.57 52.87
CA SER A 45 -27.26 -43.72 53.65
C SER A 45 -25.90 -44.27 53.18
N GLY A 46 -25.43 -43.84 52.01
CA GLY A 46 -24.25 -44.40 51.34
C GLY A 46 -24.53 -45.63 50.47
N ALA A 47 -25.76 -46.15 50.46
CA ALA A 47 -26.16 -47.21 49.55
C ALA A 47 -26.15 -46.71 48.09
N THR A 48 -25.72 -47.56 47.16
CA THR A 48 -25.52 -47.17 45.76
C THR A 48 -26.36 -48.00 44.80
N LEU A 49 -26.93 -47.36 43.80
CA LEU A 49 -27.50 -47.99 42.62
C LEU A 49 -26.58 -47.73 41.43
N ILE A 50 -26.22 -48.79 40.70
CA ILE A 50 -25.45 -48.68 39.47
C ILE A 50 -26.40 -48.94 38.32
N VAL A 51 -26.53 -47.96 37.44
CA VAL A 51 -27.31 -48.08 36.20
C VAL A 51 -26.33 -48.20 35.05
N SER A 52 -26.39 -49.30 34.32
CA SER A 52 -25.62 -49.46 33.09
C SER A 52 -26.27 -48.67 31.97
N LEU A 53 -25.48 -47.84 31.28
CA LEU A 53 -25.88 -47.19 30.03
C LEU A 53 -25.42 -48.01 28.81
N ALA A 54 -24.76 -49.16 29.02
CA ALA A 54 -24.40 -50.04 27.93
C ALA A 54 -25.68 -50.42 27.16
N SER A 55 -25.68 -50.14 25.86
CA SER A 55 -26.82 -50.31 24.94
C SER A 55 -27.98 -49.31 25.06
N SER A 56 -27.88 -48.27 25.90
CA SER A 56 -28.84 -47.15 25.94
C SER A 56 -28.53 -46.06 24.89
N PHE A 57 -27.30 -46.06 24.38
CA PHE A 57 -26.82 -45.19 23.32
C PHE A 57 -26.09 -46.00 22.26
N TYR A 58 -26.21 -45.61 20.99
CA TYR A 58 -25.42 -46.19 19.91
C TYR A 58 -24.00 -45.64 19.93
N THR A 59 -23.02 -46.51 19.85
CA THR A 59 -21.64 -46.15 19.54
C THR A 59 -21.54 -45.61 18.11
N LYS A 60 -20.45 -44.88 17.79
CA LYS A 60 -20.17 -44.41 16.43
C LYS A 60 -20.21 -45.56 15.41
N THR A 61 -19.65 -46.71 15.77
CA THR A 61 -19.63 -47.92 14.94
C THR A 61 -21.03 -48.51 14.79
N GLU A 62 -21.84 -48.54 15.84
CA GLU A 62 -23.23 -49.00 15.73
C GLU A 62 -24.09 -48.05 14.90
N LEU A 63 -23.90 -46.74 15.00
CA LEU A 63 -24.56 -45.77 14.10
C LEU A 63 -24.14 -46.00 12.65
N GLN A 64 -22.85 -46.22 12.40
CA GLN A 64 -22.35 -46.56 11.05
C GLN A 64 -22.99 -47.85 10.53
N ASN A 65 -23.17 -48.85 11.40
CA ASN A 65 -23.82 -50.10 11.06
C ASN A 65 -25.35 -49.96 10.91
N LEU A 66 -26.00 -49.04 11.61
CA LEU A 66 -27.43 -48.76 11.47
C LEU A 66 -27.76 -48.05 10.15
N ILE A 67 -26.76 -47.40 9.54
CA ILE A 67 -26.84 -46.77 8.22
C ILE A 67 -26.57 -47.81 7.09
N THR A 68 -26.47 -49.11 7.41
CA THR A 68 -26.35 -50.16 6.40
C THR A 68 -27.51 -50.12 5.42
N GLY A 69 -27.20 -49.86 4.14
CA GLY A 69 -28.17 -49.70 3.05
C GLY A 69 -28.11 -48.35 2.34
N ILE A 70 -27.42 -47.35 2.90
CA ILE A 70 -27.17 -46.08 2.21
C ILE A 70 -25.76 -46.12 1.62
N SER A 71 -25.67 -46.18 0.29
CA SER A 71 -24.39 -46.13 -0.41
C SER A 71 -23.71 -44.77 -0.24
N GLN A 72 -22.38 -44.78 -0.26
CA GLN A 72 -21.60 -43.55 -0.38
C GLN A 72 -21.96 -42.83 -1.68
N ALA A 73 -22.06 -41.50 -1.64
CA ALA A 73 -22.29 -40.72 -2.86
C ALA A 73 -21.12 -40.89 -3.84
N THR A 74 -21.45 -41.04 -5.12
CA THR A 74 -20.49 -41.05 -6.24
C THR A 74 -20.80 -39.91 -7.20
N THR A 75 -20.01 -39.74 -8.25
CA THR A 75 -20.30 -38.79 -9.32
C THR A 75 -21.56 -39.14 -10.13
N GLU A 76 -22.02 -40.39 -10.03
CA GLU A 76 -23.15 -40.92 -10.82
C GLU A 76 -24.37 -41.27 -9.97
N THR A 77 -24.21 -41.43 -8.65
CA THR A 77 -25.27 -41.93 -7.77
C THR A 77 -25.32 -41.09 -6.50
N ALA A 78 -26.53 -40.63 -6.17
CA ALA A 78 -26.79 -39.96 -4.91
C ALA A 78 -26.55 -40.92 -3.73
N GLY A 79 -26.00 -40.40 -2.65
CA GLY A 79 -25.69 -41.18 -1.46
C GLY A 79 -25.30 -40.28 -0.30
N VAL A 80 -24.69 -40.86 0.73
CA VAL A 80 -24.19 -40.12 1.89
C VAL A 80 -22.70 -39.81 1.73
N LEU A 81 -22.30 -38.65 2.23
CA LEU A 81 -20.91 -38.21 2.23
C LEU A 81 -20.54 -37.69 3.62
N ARG A 82 -19.30 -37.94 4.04
CA ARG A 82 -18.77 -37.36 5.27
C ARG A 82 -18.34 -35.92 5.02
N ILE A 83 -18.53 -35.03 5.98
CA ILE A 83 -17.94 -33.68 5.97
C ILE A 83 -16.42 -33.78 6.13
N ALA A 84 -15.68 -33.06 5.30
CA ALA A 84 -14.22 -32.98 5.36
C ALA A 84 -13.77 -32.35 6.69
N THR A 85 -12.63 -32.82 7.20
CA THR A 85 -11.91 -32.08 8.24
C THR A 85 -11.13 -30.90 7.61
N GLU A 86 -10.71 -29.93 8.42
CA GLU A 86 -9.88 -28.82 7.93
C GLU A 86 -8.58 -29.31 7.30
N GLN A 87 -7.93 -30.30 7.90
CA GLN A 87 -6.69 -30.88 7.38
C GLN A 87 -6.89 -31.54 6.00
N GLU A 88 -7.99 -32.28 5.83
CA GLU A 88 -8.32 -32.90 4.54
C GLU A 88 -8.66 -31.86 3.47
N ALA A 89 -9.38 -30.80 3.85
CA ALA A 89 -9.73 -29.70 2.97
C ALA A 89 -8.48 -28.92 2.51
N ILE A 90 -7.55 -28.61 3.43
CA ILE A 90 -6.29 -27.92 3.14
C ILE A 90 -5.37 -28.78 2.27
N ALA A 91 -5.29 -30.09 2.56
CA ALA A 91 -4.47 -31.00 1.76
C ALA A 91 -5.04 -31.24 0.35
N GLY A 92 -6.35 -31.07 0.15
CA GLY A 92 -7.00 -31.22 -1.15
C GLY A 92 -6.97 -32.66 -1.72
N THR A 93 -6.76 -33.67 -0.89
CA THR A 93 -6.54 -35.07 -1.35
C THR A 93 -7.80 -35.92 -1.37
N SER A 94 -8.87 -35.50 -0.70
CA SER A 94 -10.08 -36.31 -0.53
C SER A 94 -11.13 -36.00 -1.60
N LEU A 95 -11.44 -37.01 -2.42
CA LEU A 95 -12.51 -36.94 -3.43
C LEU A 95 -13.88 -37.39 -2.90
N ILE A 96 -13.93 -37.83 -1.64
CA ILE A 96 -15.09 -38.51 -1.04
C ILE A 96 -15.63 -37.81 0.21
N THR A 97 -15.33 -36.52 0.36
CA THR A 97 -15.79 -35.70 1.48
C THR A 97 -16.37 -34.37 0.99
N ALA A 98 -17.31 -33.83 1.76
CA ALA A 98 -17.98 -32.56 1.44
C ALA A 98 -17.25 -31.40 2.11
N ILE A 99 -16.97 -30.36 1.35
CA ILE A 99 -16.48 -29.08 1.86
C ILE A 99 -17.66 -28.29 2.44
N THR A 100 -17.46 -27.71 3.63
CA THR A 100 -18.38 -26.77 4.25
C THR A 100 -17.87 -25.33 4.11
N PRO A 101 -18.71 -24.30 4.36
CA PRO A 101 -18.23 -22.92 4.43
C PRO A 101 -17.09 -22.70 5.43
N ALA A 102 -17.06 -23.46 6.53
CA ALA A 102 -15.99 -23.37 7.54
C ALA A 102 -14.66 -23.96 7.01
N THR A 103 -14.70 -25.17 6.43
CA THR A 103 -13.49 -25.79 5.87
C THR A 103 -13.01 -25.07 4.61
N LEU A 104 -13.92 -24.48 3.82
CA LEU A 104 -13.55 -23.61 2.70
C LEU A 104 -12.86 -22.34 3.20
N ARG A 105 -13.33 -21.75 4.30
CA ARG A 105 -12.67 -20.61 4.93
C ARG A 105 -11.27 -20.95 5.40
N ALA A 106 -11.08 -22.10 6.06
CA ALA A 106 -9.75 -22.57 6.45
C ALA A 106 -8.80 -22.70 5.24
N VAL A 107 -9.27 -23.26 4.12
CA VAL A 107 -8.49 -23.30 2.87
C VAL A 107 -8.17 -21.90 2.35
N LEU A 108 -9.16 -20.99 2.32
CA LEU A 108 -8.96 -19.61 1.88
C LEU A 108 -8.00 -18.84 2.79
N ASP A 109 -8.02 -19.10 4.10
CA ASP A 109 -7.11 -18.48 5.06
C ASP A 109 -5.67 -18.95 4.80
N THR A 110 -5.46 -20.21 4.41
CA THR A 110 -4.13 -20.68 3.98
C THR A 110 -3.68 -20.05 2.66
N LEU A 111 -4.59 -19.74 1.74
CA LEU A 111 -4.28 -18.99 0.51
C LEU A 111 -4.04 -17.50 0.78
N SER A 112 -4.61 -16.99 1.87
CA SER A 112 -4.44 -15.60 2.35
C SER A 112 -3.11 -15.36 3.07
N ALA A 113 -2.28 -16.39 3.25
CA ALA A 113 -0.90 -16.27 3.69
C ALA A 113 -0.03 -15.60 2.58
N ALA A 114 -0.30 -14.30 2.41
CA ALA A 114 0.48 -13.26 1.78
C ALA A 114 0.98 -13.53 0.35
N VAL A 115 0.06 -13.45 -0.61
CA VAL A 115 0.44 -13.06 -1.98
C VAL A 115 1.07 -11.68 -1.98
N ILE A 116 0.65 -10.79 -1.08
CA ILE A 116 1.17 -9.42 -0.91
C ILE A 116 1.61 -9.22 0.55
N LEU A 117 2.89 -8.95 0.77
CA LEU A 117 3.47 -8.57 2.05
C LEU A 117 3.56 -7.04 2.15
N LEU A 118 3.02 -6.45 3.22
CA LEU A 118 3.00 -5.00 3.40
C LEU A 118 4.21 -4.54 4.22
N GLY A 119 4.82 -3.42 3.85
CA GLY A 119 5.89 -2.86 4.67
C GLY A 119 6.65 -1.74 3.98
N LYS A 120 7.97 -1.75 4.12
CA LYS A 120 8.88 -0.70 3.66
C LYS A 120 10.07 -1.28 2.90
N TRP A 121 10.33 -0.73 1.72
CA TRP A 121 11.55 -1.04 0.98
C TRP A 121 12.74 -0.31 1.61
N ILE A 122 13.84 -1.04 1.85
CA ILE A 122 15.07 -0.47 2.43
C ILE A 122 16.19 -0.42 1.40
N ASN A 123 16.42 -1.55 0.71
CA ASN A 123 17.41 -1.67 -0.35
C ASN A 123 17.08 -2.89 -1.22
N ASN A 124 17.95 -3.19 -2.20
CA ASN A 124 17.73 -4.29 -3.14
C ASN A 124 17.69 -5.69 -2.51
N THR A 125 18.14 -5.90 -1.26
CA THR A 125 18.10 -7.22 -0.59
C THR A 125 17.25 -7.24 0.68
N THR A 126 16.71 -6.09 1.11
CA THR A 126 16.02 -5.94 2.39
C THR A 126 14.68 -5.24 2.21
N PHE A 127 13.62 -5.92 2.64
CA PHE A 127 12.28 -5.37 2.78
C PHE A 127 11.81 -5.63 4.20
N GLN A 128 11.35 -4.61 4.91
CA GLN A 128 10.89 -4.72 6.29
C GLN A 128 9.36 -4.71 6.35
N ASP A 129 8.78 -5.36 7.35
CA ASP A 129 7.37 -5.21 7.68
C ASP A 129 7.08 -3.84 8.32
N LEU A 130 5.86 -3.64 8.82
CA LEU A 130 5.44 -2.39 9.45
C LEU A 130 6.06 -2.15 10.85
N ASP A 131 6.69 -3.17 11.44
CA ASP A 131 7.36 -3.12 12.74
C ASP A 131 8.89 -3.09 12.58
N ASP A 132 9.39 -2.72 11.39
CA ASP A 132 10.81 -2.64 11.00
C ASP A 132 11.56 -4.00 11.04
N ILE A 133 10.86 -5.13 11.02
CA ILE A 133 11.45 -6.47 10.99
C ILE A 133 11.65 -6.91 9.52
N PRO A 134 12.87 -7.32 9.10
CA PRO A 134 13.09 -7.80 7.73
C PRO A 134 12.31 -9.08 7.42
N TYR A 135 11.61 -9.09 6.27
CA TYR A 135 11.09 -10.32 5.69
C TYR A 135 12.21 -11.22 5.21
N THR A 136 11.98 -12.54 5.28
CA THR A 136 12.77 -13.50 4.50
C THR A 136 12.29 -13.43 3.05
N PRO A 137 13.15 -13.15 2.06
CA PRO A 137 12.71 -13.06 0.68
C PRO A 137 12.24 -14.41 0.14
N GLU A 138 11.02 -14.44 -0.36
CA GLU A 138 10.41 -15.59 -1.02
C GLU A 138 9.99 -15.21 -2.45
N GLU A 139 10.26 -16.13 -3.39
CA GLU A 139 9.77 -16.05 -4.76
C GLU A 139 8.24 -16.13 -4.80
N LEU A 140 7.63 -15.60 -5.87
CA LEU A 140 6.17 -15.59 -6.07
C LEU A 140 5.35 -14.77 -5.06
N LYS A 141 6.01 -14.05 -4.15
CA LYS A 141 5.38 -13.02 -3.31
C LYS A 141 5.59 -11.63 -3.90
N LEU A 142 4.56 -10.81 -3.78
CA LEU A 142 4.64 -9.37 -3.99
C LEU A 142 4.86 -8.69 -2.64
N TYR A 143 5.61 -7.60 -2.65
CA TYR A 143 5.92 -6.79 -1.48
C TYR A 143 5.45 -5.37 -1.78
N TRP A 144 4.50 -4.85 -1.03
CA TRP A 144 3.97 -3.50 -1.23
C TRP A 144 4.61 -2.56 -0.22
N ASP A 145 5.42 -1.63 -0.73
CA ASP A 145 5.90 -0.51 0.06
C ASP A 145 4.78 0.50 0.23
N VAL A 146 4.21 0.55 1.44
CA VAL A 146 3.06 1.39 1.75
C VAL A 146 3.42 2.88 1.79
N PHE A 147 4.71 3.23 1.85
CA PHE A 147 5.19 4.61 1.91
C PHE A 147 5.49 5.18 0.53
N SER A 148 6.12 4.38 -0.35
CA SER A 148 6.41 4.80 -1.73
C SER A 148 5.33 4.40 -2.74
N ASN A 149 4.34 3.60 -2.29
CA ASN A 149 3.29 3.02 -3.11
C ASN A 149 3.83 2.19 -4.30
N GLN A 150 4.94 1.48 -4.08
CA GLN A 150 5.58 0.61 -5.06
C GLN A 150 5.39 -0.86 -4.70
N PHE A 151 5.19 -1.69 -5.72
CA PHE A 151 5.19 -3.15 -5.58
C PHE A 151 6.56 -3.68 -6.01
N TYR A 152 7.11 -4.60 -5.23
CA TYR A 152 8.35 -5.29 -5.49
C TYR A 152 8.10 -6.80 -5.55
N ALA A 153 8.96 -7.53 -6.26
CA ALA A 153 9.03 -8.99 -6.23
C ALA A 153 10.47 -9.44 -6.07
N TRP A 154 10.66 -10.55 -5.38
CA TRP A 154 11.97 -11.19 -5.26
C TRP A 154 12.29 -11.99 -6.52
N ASN A 155 13.45 -11.75 -7.14
CA ASN A 155 13.89 -12.42 -8.37
C ASN A 155 14.95 -13.52 -8.15
N GLY A 156 15.16 -13.95 -6.90
CA GLY A 156 16.22 -14.88 -6.52
C GLY A 156 17.49 -14.21 -5.99
N SER A 157 17.69 -12.91 -6.24
CA SER A 157 18.89 -12.16 -5.82
C SER A 157 18.61 -10.75 -5.28
N ALA A 158 17.53 -10.13 -5.74
CA ALA A 158 17.14 -8.78 -5.34
C ALA A 158 15.62 -8.57 -5.46
N TYR A 159 15.13 -7.57 -4.73
CA TYR A 159 13.81 -6.98 -4.90
C TYR A 159 13.79 -6.07 -6.14
N ALA A 160 12.95 -6.40 -7.11
CA ALA A 160 12.73 -5.61 -8.32
C ALA A 160 11.32 -5.03 -8.33
N ILE A 161 11.15 -3.78 -8.77
CA ILE A 161 9.85 -3.11 -8.84
C ILE A 161 9.00 -3.77 -9.94
N THR A 162 7.75 -4.10 -9.64
CA THR A 162 6.81 -4.78 -10.55
C THR A 162 5.67 -3.90 -11.02
N ASN A 163 5.38 -2.79 -10.34
CA ASN A 163 4.34 -1.83 -10.72
C ASN A 163 4.90 -0.58 -11.41
N GLN A 164 6.08 -0.66 -12.02
CA GLN A 164 6.44 0.37 -12.98
C GLN A 164 5.41 0.27 -14.10
N GLY A 165 4.48 1.23 -14.15
CA GLY A 165 3.56 1.36 -15.27
C GLY A 165 4.35 1.39 -16.59
N LEU A 166 3.64 1.37 -17.72
CA LEU A 166 4.25 1.43 -19.04
C LEU A 166 5.09 2.73 -19.21
N GLN A 167 6.39 2.66 -18.90
CA GLN A 167 7.36 3.76 -19.04
C GLN A 167 7.85 3.82 -20.49
N LEU A 168 6.99 4.28 -21.39
CA LEU A 168 7.39 4.53 -22.77
C LEU A 168 8.16 5.86 -22.85
N GLY A 169 9.48 5.78 -23.05
CA GLY A 169 10.31 6.93 -23.43
C GLY A 169 10.84 7.80 -22.29
N GLU A 170 11.10 7.21 -21.12
CA GLU A 170 11.82 7.87 -20.01
C GLU A 170 13.35 7.67 -20.07
N THR A 171 13.83 6.76 -20.92
CA THR A 171 15.27 6.53 -21.15
C THR A 171 15.59 6.59 -22.65
N SER A 172 16.81 7.00 -23.00
CA SER A 172 17.27 7.12 -24.40
C SER A 172 17.21 5.80 -25.18
N SER A 173 17.18 4.66 -24.49
CA SER A 173 17.08 3.32 -25.07
C SER A 173 15.65 2.81 -25.27
N SER A 174 14.62 3.49 -24.71
CA SER A 174 13.21 3.09 -24.76
C SER A 174 12.28 4.10 -25.44
N ALA A 175 12.80 5.26 -25.85
CA ALA A 175 12.00 6.28 -26.53
C ALA A 175 11.54 5.78 -27.91
N TYR A 176 10.21 5.82 -28.14
CA TYR A 176 9.63 5.78 -29.49
C TYR A 176 10.18 6.95 -30.32
N ARG A 177 9.95 6.96 -31.65
CA ARG A 177 10.38 8.02 -32.60
C ARG A 177 10.49 9.40 -31.91
N GLY A 178 11.66 10.04 -32.07
CA GLY A 178 12.22 11.06 -31.17
C GLY A 178 11.44 12.37 -30.95
N ASP A 179 10.20 12.47 -31.43
CA ASP A 179 9.24 13.54 -31.15
C ASP A 179 8.30 13.24 -29.95
N ARG A 180 8.33 12.01 -29.39
CA ARG A 180 7.35 11.57 -28.37
C ARG A 180 7.94 11.22 -26.99
N GLY A 181 9.24 11.33 -26.81
CA GLY A 181 9.89 11.11 -25.51
C GLY A 181 9.63 12.28 -24.56
N LYS A 182 9.61 12.01 -23.24
CA LYS A 182 9.41 13.04 -22.21
C LYS A 182 10.46 14.17 -22.33
N ASP A 183 11.72 13.82 -22.55
CA ASP A 183 12.80 14.80 -22.72
C ASP A 183 12.56 15.74 -23.91
N ALA A 184 12.05 15.22 -25.03
CA ALA A 184 11.73 16.03 -26.21
C ALA A 184 10.53 16.96 -25.96
N TYR A 185 9.49 16.46 -25.28
CA TYR A 185 8.36 17.27 -24.85
C TYR A 185 8.81 18.36 -23.87
N ASP A 186 9.53 18.01 -22.81
CA ASP A 186 10.03 18.95 -21.81
C ASP A 186 10.91 20.02 -22.47
N HIS A 187 11.84 19.62 -23.36
CA HIS A 187 12.67 20.55 -24.15
C HIS A 187 11.81 21.47 -25.04
N SER A 188 10.72 20.98 -25.62
CA SER A 188 9.78 21.80 -26.41
C SER A 188 9.01 22.83 -25.56
N GLN A 189 8.89 22.62 -24.25
CA GLN A 189 8.25 23.54 -23.32
C GLN A 189 9.24 24.55 -22.72
N VAL A 190 10.56 24.37 -22.91
CA VAL A 190 11.55 25.31 -22.38
C VAL A 190 11.50 26.62 -23.15
N THR A 191 11.21 27.71 -22.43
CA THR A 191 11.24 29.08 -22.95
C THR A 191 12.58 29.76 -22.68
N GLY A 192 13.01 30.66 -23.56
CA GLY A 192 14.24 31.45 -23.37
C GLY A 192 15.41 30.92 -24.21
N ASN A 193 16.57 30.72 -23.57
CA ASN A 193 17.78 30.19 -24.21
C ASN A 193 18.09 28.75 -23.73
N PRO A 194 17.31 27.74 -24.17
CA PRO A 194 17.45 26.34 -23.72
C PRO A 194 18.80 25.72 -24.07
N HIS A 195 19.45 26.21 -25.12
CA HIS A 195 20.74 25.71 -25.57
C HIS A 195 21.93 26.47 -24.99
N ASN A 196 21.66 27.44 -24.10
CA ASN A 196 22.67 28.33 -23.54
C ASN A 196 23.60 28.94 -24.61
N THR A 197 23.05 29.20 -25.81
CA THR A 197 23.82 29.72 -26.93
C THR A 197 24.18 31.18 -26.69
N ALA A 198 25.44 31.52 -26.89
CA ALA A 198 25.93 32.88 -26.93
C ALA A 198 25.75 33.48 -28.33
N ILE A 199 25.87 34.80 -28.46
CA ILE A 199 25.80 35.49 -29.75
C ILE A 199 26.88 34.97 -30.71
N GLU A 200 28.06 34.66 -30.17
CA GLU A 200 29.19 34.10 -30.92
C GLU A 200 28.91 32.71 -31.51
N ASP A 201 27.97 31.96 -30.94
CA ASP A 201 27.57 30.63 -31.44
C ASP A 201 26.64 30.72 -32.67
N ILE A 202 26.06 31.89 -32.94
CA ILE A 202 25.11 32.11 -34.03
C ILE A 202 25.79 32.91 -35.14
N PHE A 203 26.26 32.19 -36.16
CA PHE A 203 26.98 32.77 -37.29
C PHE A 203 26.23 33.95 -37.92
N GLY A 204 26.90 35.11 -37.99
CA GLY A 204 26.37 36.32 -38.62
C GLY A 204 25.46 37.19 -37.74
N LEU A 205 25.03 36.72 -36.55
CA LEU A 205 24.15 37.49 -35.68
C LEU A 205 24.80 38.78 -35.16
N GLN A 206 26.09 38.72 -34.81
CA GLN A 206 26.85 39.91 -34.39
C GLN A 206 26.86 41.00 -35.47
N SER A 207 27.13 40.62 -36.73
CA SER A 207 27.14 41.55 -37.87
C SER A 207 25.77 42.18 -38.10
N GLN A 208 24.69 41.40 -37.99
CA GLN A 208 23.33 41.91 -38.14
C GLN A 208 22.92 42.85 -37.01
N LEU A 209 23.35 42.57 -35.77
CA LEU A 209 23.11 43.44 -34.63
C LEU A 209 23.88 44.76 -34.78
N ASP A 210 25.15 44.70 -35.19
CA ASP A 210 25.98 45.87 -35.44
C ASP A 210 25.42 46.74 -36.58
N GLU A 211 24.85 46.13 -37.62
CA GLU A 211 24.19 46.83 -38.71
C GLU A 211 22.90 47.54 -38.25
N LYS A 212 22.09 46.90 -37.40
CA LYS A 212 20.92 47.54 -36.80
C LYS A 212 21.27 48.63 -35.81
N ALA A 213 22.32 48.45 -35.00
CA ALA A 213 22.80 49.46 -34.06
C ALA A 213 23.28 50.73 -34.77
N LYS A 214 23.77 50.62 -36.01
CA LYS A 214 24.10 51.78 -36.86
C LYS A 214 22.89 52.57 -37.36
N LEU A 215 21.69 51.96 -37.36
CA LEU A 215 20.46 52.58 -37.86
C LEU A 215 19.68 53.33 -36.77
N SER A 216 20.00 53.11 -35.49
CA SER A 216 19.34 53.77 -34.36
C SER A 216 20.37 54.46 -33.44
N ASP A 217 20.43 55.78 -33.55
CA ASP A 217 20.65 56.69 -32.42
C ASP A 217 22.06 56.85 -31.83
N VAL A 218 23.07 57.12 -32.67
CA VAL A 218 24.27 57.80 -32.19
C VAL A 218 24.46 59.10 -32.96
N LEU A 219 23.85 60.16 -32.42
CA LEU A 219 24.45 61.49 -32.52
C LEU A 219 25.89 61.34 -31.99
N ASN A 220 26.86 61.21 -32.90
CA ASN A 220 28.23 60.84 -32.59
C ASN A 220 28.96 62.04 -31.96
N LEU A 221 28.60 62.31 -30.70
CA LEU A 221 29.00 63.48 -29.91
C LEU A 221 30.39 63.33 -29.28
N SER A 222 30.99 62.14 -29.31
CA SER A 222 32.18 61.81 -28.51
C SER A 222 33.51 62.27 -29.11
N ASN A 223 33.58 62.62 -30.40
CA ASN A 223 34.84 63.00 -31.08
C ASN A 223 34.77 64.33 -31.85
N ALA A 224 33.73 65.13 -31.63
CA ALA A 224 33.54 66.35 -32.40
C ALA A 224 34.26 67.54 -31.73
N ILE A 225 35.53 67.77 -32.10
CA ILE A 225 36.30 68.95 -31.67
C ILE A 225 35.50 70.21 -32.04
N PRO A 226 35.11 71.07 -31.07
CA PRO A 226 34.38 72.29 -31.35
C PRO A 226 35.11 73.12 -32.41
N PRO A 227 34.38 73.73 -33.37
CA PRO A 227 35.02 74.60 -34.36
C PRO A 227 35.71 75.76 -33.63
N ALA A 228 36.98 76.00 -33.95
CA ALA A 228 37.77 77.12 -33.46
C ALA A 228 37.20 78.46 -33.93
N ASN A 229 36.55 78.49 -35.10
CA ASN A 229 35.86 79.68 -35.63
C ASN A 229 34.65 79.31 -36.50
N ALA A 230 33.84 80.31 -36.85
CA ALA A 230 32.58 80.13 -37.58
C ALA A 230 32.75 79.58 -39.01
N THR A 231 33.99 79.53 -39.53
CA THR A 231 34.34 79.09 -40.89
C THR A 231 35.12 77.78 -40.94
N ASP A 232 35.27 77.08 -39.82
CA ASP A 232 35.99 75.81 -39.78
C ASP A 232 35.32 74.72 -40.62
N PRO A 233 36.10 73.74 -41.14
CA PRO A 233 35.57 72.64 -41.92
C PRO A 233 34.41 71.91 -41.21
N GLY A 234 33.27 71.82 -41.90
CA GLY A 234 32.07 71.16 -41.41
C GLY A 234 31.03 70.90 -42.49
N VAL A 235 30.23 69.85 -42.31
CA VAL A 235 29.15 69.48 -43.24
C VAL A 235 27.81 69.98 -42.69
N LYS A 236 26.92 70.50 -43.55
CA LYS A 236 25.59 70.96 -43.14
C LYS A 236 24.86 69.85 -42.35
N GLY A 237 24.34 70.20 -41.17
CA GLY A 237 23.66 69.27 -40.25
C GLY A 237 24.57 68.64 -39.21
N GLU A 238 25.89 68.80 -39.33
CA GLU A 238 26.84 68.37 -38.30
C GLU A 238 26.62 69.15 -37.00
N VAL A 239 26.57 68.42 -35.88
CA VAL A 239 26.43 68.98 -34.53
C VAL A 239 27.68 68.66 -33.73
N ARG A 240 28.30 69.67 -33.12
CA ARG A 240 29.40 69.52 -32.16
C ARG A 240 29.02 70.16 -30.84
N ILE A 241 29.57 69.71 -29.73
CA ILE A 241 29.25 70.24 -28.40
C ILE A 241 30.55 70.53 -27.66
N SER A 242 30.62 71.67 -26.98
CA SER A 242 31.62 71.96 -25.96
C SER A 242 30.96 71.99 -24.58
N THR A 243 31.76 72.16 -23.52
CA THR A 243 31.24 72.32 -22.15
C THR A 243 30.31 73.53 -21.97
N THR A 244 30.28 74.47 -22.93
CA THR A 244 29.54 75.73 -22.80
C THR A 244 28.61 76.04 -23.98
N TYR A 245 28.74 75.36 -25.11
CA TYR A 245 27.95 75.63 -26.31
C TYR A 245 27.60 74.36 -27.09
N ILE A 246 26.43 74.38 -27.74
CA ILE A 246 26.10 73.49 -28.86
C ILE A 246 26.40 74.25 -30.15
N TYR A 247 27.11 73.61 -31.08
CA TYR A 247 27.45 74.12 -32.40
C TYR A 247 26.69 73.31 -33.46
N VAL A 248 26.05 74.00 -34.40
CA VAL A 248 25.35 73.38 -35.52
C VAL A 248 25.88 73.98 -36.81
N CYS A 249 26.36 73.14 -37.71
CA CYS A 249 26.79 73.54 -39.04
C CYS A 249 25.56 73.80 -39.91
N VAL A 250 25.20 75.07 -40.12
CA VAL A 250 23.96 75.47 -40.80
C VAL A 250 24.10 75.50 -42.33
N ALA A 251 25.34 75.61 -42.81
CA ALA A 251 25.78 75.44 -44.20
C ALA A 251 27.23 74.96 -44.19
N THR A 252 27.75 74.42 -45.30
CA THR A 252 29.15 73.96 -45.38
C THR A 252 30.11 75.04 -44.85
N ASN A 253 30.94 74.67 -43.89
CA ASN A 253 31.89 75.55 -43.20
C ASN A 253 31.24 76.82 -42.61
N THR A 254 30.00 76.73 -42.13
CA THR A 254 29.28 77.83 -41.47
C THR A 254 28.64 77.34 -40.20
N TRP A 255 29.18 77.77 -39.06
CA TRP A 255 28.75 77.31 -37.74
C TRP A 255 27.92 78.35 -37.00
N ALA A 256 26.73 77.94 -36.54
CA ALA A 256 25.96 78.63 -35.52
C ALA A 256 26.22 78.00 -34.16
N ARG A 257 26.17 78.78 -33.08
CA ARG A 257 26.30 78.27 -31.70
C ARG A 257 25.20 78.77 -30.78
N SER A 258 24.80 77.95 -29.83
CA SER A 258 23.87 78.30 -28.75
C SER A 258 24.53 78.02 -27.39
N PRO A 259 24.58 78.98 -26.46
CA PRO A 259 25.14 78.74 -25.13
C PRO A 259 24.27 77.74 -24.36
N LEU A 260 24.91 76.81 -23.66
CA LEU A 260 24.21 75.86 -22.80
C LEU A 260 23.64 76.52 -21.53
N SER A 261 24.17 77.68 -21.13
CA SER A 261 23.70 78.41 -19.94
C SER A 261 22.35 79.10 -20.12
N THR A 262 21.81 79.12 -21.34
CA THR A 262 20.51 79.76 -21.64
C THR A 262 19.36 78.75 -21.75
N TRP A 263 19.63 77.48 -21.43
CA TRP A 263 18.66 76.38 -21.43
C TRP A 263 18.35 75.94 -20.00
#